data_AF-A0A6V7M9U7-F1
#
_entry.id   AF-A0A6V7M9U7-F1
#
_cell.length_a   1.000
_cell.length_b   1.000
_cell.length_c   1.000
_cell.angle_alpha   90.00
_cell.angle_beta   90.00
_cell.angle_gamma   90.00
#
_symmetry.space_group_name_H-M   'P 1'
#
loop_
_entity.id
_entity.type
_entity.pdbx_description
1 polymer ?
#
loop_
_entity_poly.entity_id
_entity_poly.type
_entity_poly.pdbx_seq_one_letter_code
_entity_poly.pdbx_strand_id
1 'polypeptide(L)'
;REMNKQLIAVAQFVISVLASFAFGFIGVELIVGDLDFGFRLLLGIICGLIVALAEIYFLAKKLNEDDWDPPPQPPSRPSTKKPHQE
;
A
#
# COMPACT_ATOMS: atom_id res chain seq x y z
N ARG A 1 -7.06 2.96 19.23
CA ARG A 1 -7.62 1.95 18.30
C ARG A 1 -6.74 1.82 17.03
N GLU A 2 -5.45 2.18 17.09
CA GLU A 2 -4.59 2.31 15.90
C GLU A 2 -3.66 1.13 15.66
N MET A 3 -3.27 0.41 16.73
CA MET A 3 -2.48 -0.84 16.65
C MET A 3 -3.05 -1.86 15.65
N ASN A 4 -4.38 -1.95 15.54
CA ASN A 4 -5.01 -2.87 14.60
C ASN A 4 -4.72 -2.47 13.15
N LYS A 5 -4.70 -1.17 12.83
CA LYS A 5 -4.49 -0.70 11.44
C LYS A 5 -3.09 -0.99 10.94
N GLN A 6 -2.06 -0.80 11.77
CA GLN A 6 -0.68 -1.15 11.41
C GLN A 6 -0.52 -2.65 11.18
N LEU A 7 -1.12 -3.49 12.04
CA LEU A 7 -1.09 -4.94 11.86
C LEU A 7 -1.81 -5.37 10.57
N ILE A 8 -2.95 -4.75 10.25
CA ILE A 8 -3.65 -4.95 8.97
C ILE A 8 -2.77 -4.51 7.78
N ALA A 9 -2.05 -3.39 7.88
CA ALA A 9 -1.19 -2.90 6.80
C ALA A 9 0.01 -3.84 6.55
N VAL A 10 0.61 -4.39 7.61
CA VAL A 10 1.66 -5.41 7.49
C VAL A 10 1.10 -6.68 6.85
N ALA A 11 -0.10 -7.13 7.24
CA ALA A 11 -0.74 -8.29 6.63
C ALA A 11 -1.03 -8.06 5.14
N GLN A 12 -1.48 -6.86 4.76
CA GLN A 12 -1.68 -6.48 3.35
C GLN A 12 -0.37 -6.56 2.57
N PHE A 13 0.71 -6.00 3.10
CA PHE A 13 2.04 -6.08 2.50
C PHE A 13 2.46 -7.54 2.26
N VAL A 14 2.33 -8.41 3.26
CA VAL A 14 2.73 -9.82 3.13
C VAL A 14 1.87 -10.53 2.08
N ILE A 15 0.55 -10.33 2.12
CA ILE A 15 -0.38 -10.96 1.17
C ILE A 15 -0.11 -10.47 -0.25
N SER A 16 0.14 -9.18 -0.47
CA SER A 16 0.39 -8.63 -1.80
C SER A 16 1.71 -9.16 -2.37
N VAL A 17 2.79 -9.19 -1.57
CA VAL A 17 4.07 -9.76 -2.00
C VAL A 17 3.93 -11.25 -2.35
N LEU A 18 3.24 -12.03 -1.51
CA LEU A 18 3.01 -13.46 -1.78
C LEU A 18 2.16 -13.68 -3.03
N ALA A 19 1.12 -12.88 -3.24
CA ALA A 19 0.26 -12.97 -4.42
C ALA A 19 1.04 -12.62 -5.69
N SER A 20 1.86 -11.57 -5.68
CA SER A 20 2.70 -11.17 -6.83
C SER A 20 3.78 -12.20 -7.13
N PHE A 21 4.40 -12.77 -6.11
CA PHE A 21 5.35 -13.87 -6.29
C PHE A 21 4.66 -15.11 -6.89
N ALA A 22 3.52 -15.52 -6.32
CA ALA A 22 2.76 -16.67 -6.81
C ALA A 22 2.26 -16.45 -8.24
N PHE A 23 1.86 -15.23 -8.59
CA PHE A 23 1.51 -14.86 -9.95
C PHE A 23 2.70 -14.98 -10.91
N GLY A 24 3.86 -14.44 -10.55
CA GLY A 24 5.06 -14.53 -11.38
C GLY A 24 5.63 -15.96 -11.50
N PHE A 25 5.38 -16.82 -10.52
CA PHE A 25 5.87 -18.20 -10.49
C PHE A 25 4.88 -19.24 -11.07
N ILE A 26 3.66 -19.28 -10.54
CA ILE A 26 2.60 -20.23 -10.93
C ILE A 26 1.78 -19.66 -12.08
N GLY A 27 1.40 -18.38 -11.99
CA GLY A 27 0.56 -17.73 -12.99
C GLY A 27 1.19 -17.72 -14.37
N VAL A 28 2.51 -17.53 -14.45
CA VAL A 28 3.23 -17.54 -15.74
C VAL A 28 3.24 -18.92 -16.39
N GLU A 29 3.41 -20.02 -15.63
CA GLU A 29 3.32 -21.39 -16.18
C GLU A 29 1.92 -21.67 -16.73
N LEU A 30 0.88 -21.20 -16.04
CA LEU A 30 -0.51 -21.39 -16.49
C LEU A 30 -0.80 -20.64 -17.81
N ILE A 31 -0.08 -19.56 -18.11
CA ILE A 31 -0.30 -18.74 -19.31
C ILE A 31 0.63 -19.17 -20.46
N VAL A 32 1.91 -19.41 -20.16
CA VAL A 32 2.96 -19.64 -21.16
C VAL A 32 3.23 -21.13 -21.40
N GLY A 33 2.90 -22.00 -20.43
CA GLY A 33 3.15 -23.44 -20.50
C GLY A 33 4.51 -23.82 -19.89
N ASP A 34 5.21 -24.74 -20.55
CA ASP A 34 6.46 -25.34 -20.09
C ASP A 34 7.59 -24.29 -20.08
N LEU A 35 7.74 -23.61 -18.94
CA LEU A 35 8.80 -22.65 -18.68
C LEU A 35 9.68 -23.22 -17.57
N ASP A 36 11.00 -23.16 -17.77
CA ASP A 36 11.94 -23.70 -16.77
C ASP A 36 11.70 -23.09 -15.39
N PHE A 37 11.83 -23.94 -14.37
CA PHE A 37 11.69 -23.55 -12.98
C PHE A 37 12.51 -22.30 -12.62
N GLY A 38 13.74 -22.19 -13.16
CA GLY A 38 14.62 -21.04 -12.92
C GLY A 38 14.04 -19.72 -13.42
N PHE A 39 13.47 -19.69 -14.63
CA PHE A 39 12.84 -18.49 -15.18
C PHE A 39 11.58 -18.11 -14.43
N ARG A 40 10.76 -19.10 -14.05
CA ARG A 40 9.56 -18.88 -13.24
C ARG A 40 9.91 -18.31 -11.87
N LEU A 41 10.94 -18.86 -11.23
CA LEU A 41 11.42 -18.38 -9.94
C LEU A 41 11.94 -16.94 -10.06
N LEU A 42 12.73 -16.65 -11.10
CA LEU A 42 13.23 -15.32 -11.37
C LEU A 42 12.09 -14.31 -11.57
N LEU A 43 11.08 -14.65 -12.38
CA LEU A 43 9.92 -13.79 -12.61
C LEU A 43 9.10 -13.56 -11.34
N GLY A 44 8.84 -14.61 -10.57
CA GLY A 44 8.20 -14.50 -9.26
C GLY A 44 8.95 -13.55 -8.33
N ILE A 45 10.28 -13.68 -8.24
CA ILE A 45 11.12 -12.81 -7.42
C ILE A 45 11.06 -11.36 -7.92
N ILE A 46 11.22 -11.12 -9.22
CA ILE A 46 11.18 -9.75 -9.79
C ILE A 46 9.82 -9.09 -9.50
N CYS A 47 8.71 -9.78 -9.79
CA CYS A 47 7.37 -9.26 -9.50
C CYS A 47 7.16 -8.99 -8.00
N GLY A 48 7.58 -9.93 -7.14
CA GLY A 48 7.50 -9.78 -5.69
C GLY A 48 8.32 -8.60 -5.17
N LEU A 49 9.52 -8.38 -5.70
CA LEU A 49 10.40 -7.27 -5.32
C LEU A 49 9.82 -5.91 -5.71
N ILE A 50 9.27 -5.78 -6.92
CA ILE A 50 8.62 -4.53 -7.36
C ILE A 50 7.48 -4.16 -6.41
N VAL A 51 6.62 -5.12 -6.08
CA VAL A 51 5.48 -4.89 -5.19
C VAL A 51 5.94 -4.65 -3.75
N ALA A 52 6.93 -5.40 -3.26
CA ALA A 52 7.49 -5.20 -1.93
C ALA A 52 8.06 -3.78 -1.77
N LEU A 53 8.80 -3.29 -2.77
CA LEU A 53 9.36 -1.93 -2.76
C LEU A 53 8.27 -0.85 -2.77
N ALA A 54 7.20 -1.05 -3.54
CA ALA A 54 6.07 -0.13 -3.56
C ALA A 54 5.35 -0.11 -2.20
N GLU A 55 5.00 -1.28 -1.67
CA GLU A 55 4.22 -1.42 -0.44
C GLU A 55 5.02 -1.01 0.81
N ILE A 56 6.32 -1.32 0.89
CA ILE A 56 7.15 -0.91 2.03
C ILE A 56 7.35 0.61 2.10
N TYR A 57 7.39 1.29 0.94
CA TYR A 57 7.46 2.75 0.89
C TYR A 57 6.19 3.38 1.48
N PHE A 58 5.01 2.89 1.08
CA PHE A 58 3.73 3.38 1.61
C PHE A 58 3.53 3.02 3.08
N LEU A 59 3.98 1.83 3.49
CA LEU A 59 3.90 1.40 4.88
C LEU A 59 4.77 2.28 5.78
N ALA A 60 6.03 2.51 5.40
CA ALA A 60 6.92 3.40 6.13
C ALA A 60 6.39 4.84 6.19
N LYS A 61 5.80 5.34 5.11
CA LYS A 61 5.19 6.66 5.08
C LYS A 61 3.99 6.79 6.01
N LYS A 62 3.07 5.82 6.01
CA LYS A 62 1.92 5.82 6.93
C LYS A 62 2.32 5.73 8.39
N LEU A 63 3.33 4.92 8.70
CA LEU A 63 3.90 4.85 10.06
C LEU A 63 4.44 6.21 10.52
N ASN A 64 5.09 6.97 9.63
CA ASN A 64 5.63 8.29 9.95
C ASN A 64 4.56 9.40 9.99
N GLU A 65 3.47 9.28 9.21
CA GLU A 65 2.36 10.24 9.24
C GLU A 65 1.50 10.12 10.50
N ASP A 66 1.36 8.91 11.08
CA ASP A 66 0.65 8.68 12.35
C ASP A 66 1.35 9.40 13.54
N ASP A 67 2.63 9.77 13.43
CA ASP A 67 3.38 10.54 14.43
C ASP A 67 3.21 12.08 14.27
N TRP A 68 2.63 12.56 13.17
CA TRP A 68 2.43 14.00 12.91
C TRP A 68 0.95 14.40 13.12
N ASP A 69 0.60 14.76 14.34
CA ASP A 69 -0.58 15.60 14.60
C ASP A 69 -0.25 17.03 14.13
N PRO A 70 -0.83 17.54 13.03
CA PRO A 70 -0.74 18.97 12.77
C PRO A 70 -1.37 19.71 13.97
N PRO A 71 -0.80 20.83 14.43
CA PRO A 71 -1.39 21.60 15.51
C PRO A 71 -2.87 21.85 15.19
N PRO A 72 -3.78 21.74 16.18
CA PRO A 72 -5.21 21.83 15.96
C PRO A 72 -5.49 23.06 15.08
N GLN A 73 -6.05 22.82 13.89
CA GLN A 73 -6.39 23.92 13.01
C GLN A 73 -7.29 24.86 13.82
N PRO A 74 -6.94 26.15 13.94
CA PRO A 74 -7.79 27.09 14.65
C PRO A 74 -9.18 27.01 14.04
N PRO A 75 -10.25 27.01 14.86
CA PRO A 75 -11.60 26.80 14.39
C PRO A 75 -11.84 27.68 13.17
N SER A 76 -12.21 27.04 12.05
CA SER A 76 -12.57 27.75 10.83
C SER A 76 -13.62 28.80 11.21
N ARG A 77 -13.22 30.08 11.08
CA ARG A 77 -14.07 31.22 11.37
C ARG A 77 -15.43 30.96 10.70
N PRO A 78 -16.56 31.04 11.44
CA PRO A 78 -17.86 30.89 10.82
C PRO A 78 -17.94 31.92 9.70
N SER A 79 -18.17 31.42 8.48
CA SER A 79 -18.40 32.25 7.30
C SER A 79 -19.49 33.25 7.65
N THR A 80 -19.10 34.53 7.80
CA THR A 80 -20.03 35.64 7.99
C THR A 80 -20.94 35.63 6.77
N LYS A 81 -22.16 35.10 6.95
CA LYS A 81 -23.26 35.32 6.02
C LYS A 81 -23.40 36.83 5.91
N LYS A 82 -23.02 37.39 4.75
CA LYS A 82 -23.36 38.77 4.39
C LYS A 82 -24.88 38.91 4.58
N PRO A 83 -25.38 39.87 5.37
CA PRO A 83 -26.78 40.21 5.27
C PRO A 83 -26.94 40.91 3.92
N HIS A 84 -27.70 40.26 3.02
CA HIS A 84 -28.35 40.94 1.93
C HIS A 84 -29.56 41.64 2.57
N GLN A 85 -29.48 42.97 2.72
CA GLN A 85 -30.65 43.78 3.00
C GLN A 85 -30.47 45.12 2.28
N GLU A 86 -31.17 45.18 1.15
CA GLU A 86 -31.92 46.30 0.53
C GLU A 86 -31.37 47.73 0.64
#